data_AF-A0A927IAV4-F1
#
_entry.id   AF-A0A927IAV4-F1
#
_cell.length_a   1.000
_cell.length_b   1.000
_cell.length_c   1.000
_cell.angle_alpha   90.00
_cell.angle_beta   90.00
_cell.angle_gamma   90.00
#
_symmetry.space_group_name_H-M   'P 1'
#
loop_
_entity.id
_entity.type
_entity.pdbx_description
1 polymer ?
#
loop_
_entity_poly.entity_id
_entity_poly.type
_entity_poly.pdbx_seq_one_letter_code
_entity_poly.pdbx_strand_id
1 'polypeptide(L)'
;MLNKTFVKLAAPLAISALALTGCGSDSGGGGDTIKIAFQGPLSGDNVQLGTNMENGIKLAIDQANASGDYDFEIEYFPTDDQGQPDKATAAAQKAIDEGVIAVIGPAFSGPADTAAEVYAEAGIPAVSSSATRPDLTTKGYESFLRAVPNDSAQGAGMAKYFDQATDAEKVVVVDDKTDYGVGLADVAEKELTAAGIEVVRQSVPQKTPDYSAAARSVVGQKADGLIYAGYYEDAGPFATKLAEAGFEGTTMSGDGTNDMGFVKLAGDAANGWKLTCPCTDPTQEDATKAFADDYQAEFNQAPGTYSAESYDVAQMIIAQIAETGGAESDSEKLLESLRGVEYKGLTKTFSFDDKGEFKNQTIYMYEVQDEKIGYVGNIDELAAE
;
A
#
# COMPACT_ATOMS: atom_id res chain seq x y z
N MET A 1 17.88 0.43 91.40
CA MET A 1 19.11 0.28 92.21
C MET A 1 19.85 -0.97 91.75
N LEU A 2 21.17 -0.89 91.78
CA LEU A 2 22.16 -1.73 91.11
C LEU A 2 22.09 -3.24 91.42
N ASN A 3 22.43 -4.06 90.42
CA ASN A 3 23.31 -5.26 90.48
C ASN A 3 23.10 -6.09 89.19
N LYS A 4 24.08 -6.72 88.52
CA LYS A 4 25.44 -7.14 88.87
C LYS A 4 26.21 -7.46 87.57
N THR A 5 27.51 -7.16 87.60
CA THR A 5 28.57 -7.59 86.67
C THR A 5 28.89 -9.08 86.84
N PHE A 6 29.41 -9.77 85.80
CA PHE A 6 30.56 -10.73 85.78
C PHE A 6 30.53 -11.56 84.46
N VAL A 7 31.36 -11.23 83.44
CA VAL A 7 32.69 -11.79 83.08
C VAL A 7 32.67 -13.10 82.24
N LYS A 8 32.98 -12.90 80.96
CA LYS A 8 33.85 -13.62 79.99
C LYS A 8 33.84 -15.16 79.88
N LEU A 9 33.58 -15.64 78.65
CA LEU A 9 34.42 -16.63 77.97
C LEU A 9 34.34 -16.45 76.43
N ALA A 10 35.51 -16.39 75.77
CA ALA A 10 35.71 -16.49 74.30
C ALA A 10 35.59 -17.98 73.87
N ALA A 11 35.41 -18.43 72.62
CA ALA A 11 35.64 -17.99 71.24
C ALA A 11 34.82 -18.96 70.30
N PRO A 12 35.07 -19.13 68.99
CA PRO A 12 35.10 -18.21 67.83
C PRO A 12 34.13 -18.64 66.69
N LEU A 13 34.05 -17.79 65.65
CA LEU A 13 33.82 -18.09 64.20
C LEU A 13 32.71 -19.07 63.76
N ALA A 14 31.69 -18.52 63.07
CA ALA A 14 31.26 -18.96 61.74
C ALA A 14 30.25 -17.93 61.17
N ILE A 15 30.69 -17.10 60.23
CA ILE A 15 29.81 -16.26 59.40
C ILE A 15 29.31 -17.17 58.28
N SER A 16 28.05 -17.56 58.32
CA SER A 16 27.34 -18.16 57.20
C SER A 16 26.39 -17.11 56.64
N ALA A 17 26.87 -16.37 55.63
CA ALA A 17 26.03 -15.50 54.82
C ALA A 17 25.07 -16.38 54.00
N LEU A 18 23.77 -16.34 54.30
CA LEU A 18 22.75 -16.83 53.38
C LEU A 18 22.66 -15.84 52.23
N ALA A 19 23.24 -16.21 51.09
CA ALA A 19 22.95 -15.57 49.81
C ALA A 19 21.49 -15.88 49.45
N LEU A 20 20.66 -14.84 49.33
CA LEU A 20 19.41 -14.91 48.61
C LEU A 20 19.74 -15.10 47.13
N THR A 21 19.70 -16.33 46.65
CA THR A 21 19.58 -16.63 45.22
C THR A 21 18.18 -16.20 44.79
N GLY A 22 18.08 -14.95 44.34
CA GLY A 22 16.99 -14.53 43.47
C GLY A 22 17.15 -15.27 42.15
N CYS A 23 16.31 -16.28 41.92
CA CYS A 23 16.05 -16.76 40.57
C CYS A 23 15.28 -15.65 39.85
N GLY A 24 16.02 -14.69 39.31
CA GLY A 24 15.54 -13.90 38.18
C GLY A 24 15.35 -14.86 37.03
N SER A 25 14.10 -15.03 36.61
CA SER A 25 13.76 -15.52 35.29
C SER A 25 14.39 -14.57 34.29
N ASP A 26 15.54 -14.96 33.76
CA ASP A 26 16.13 -14.38 32.58
C ASP A 26 15.24 -14.78 31.39
N SER A 27 14.15 -14.04 31.20
CA SER A 27 13.48 -13.98 29.91
C SER A 27 14.33 -13.09 29.01
N GLY A 28 15.46 -13.64 28.57
CA GLY A 28 16.30 -13.07 27.53
C GLY A 28 15.59 -13.20 26.19
N GLY A 29 14.59 -12.36 25.97
CA GLY A 29 14.08 -12.00 24.65
C GLY A 29 14.57 -10.59 24.34
N GLY A 30 15.89 -10.47 24.12
CA GLY A 30 16.51 -9.25 23.65
C GLY A 30 17.18 -9.58 22.34
N GLY A 31 16.38 -9.86 21.32
CA GLY A 31 16.88 -9.89 19.95
C GLY A 31 17.33 -8.49 19.55
N ASP A 32 18.30 -8.39 18.66
CA ASP A 32 18.67 -7.10 18.10
C ASP A 32 17.48 -6.51 17.31
N THR A 33 17.29 -5.19 17.42
CA THR A 33 16.17 -4.49 16.78
C THR A 33 16.53 -4.10 15.35
N ILE A 34 15.69 -4.50 14.40
CA ILE A 34 15.81 -4.14 12.97
C ILE A 34 14.69 -3.17 12.62
N LYS A 35 15.03 -2.05 11.99
CA LYS A 35 14.03 -1.06 11.58
C LYS A 35 13.61 -1.24 10.13
N ILE A 36 12.30 -1.23 9.89
CA ILE A 36 11.68 -1.20 8.56
C ILE A 36 10.79 0.05 8.50
N ALA A 37 10.91 0.83 7.42
CA ALA A 37 10.06 1.99 7.22
C ALA A 37 8.80 1.67 6.40
N PHE A 38 7.74 2.43 6.62
CA PHE A 38 6.71 2.65 5.60
C PHE A 38 6.77 4.11 5.16
N GLN A 39 6.94 4.33 3.85
CA GLN A 39 6.79 5.64 3.24
C GLN A 39 5.46 5.74 2.50
N GLY A 40 4.62 6.70 2.89
CA GLY A 40 3.36 6.96 2.21
C GLY A 40 2.58 8.14 2.79
N PRO A 41 1.33 8.33 2.35
CA PRO A 41 0.46 9.40 2.85
C PRO A 41 -0.07 9.06 4.25
N LEU A 42 0.67 9.44 5.29
CA LEU A 42 0.23 9.32 6.69
C LEU A 42 -0.49 10.58 7.18
N SER A 43 -0.48 11.63 6.37
CA SER A 43 -1.39 12.76 6.41
C SER A 43 -1.73 13.22 4.98
N GLY A 44 -2.42 14.34 4.84
CA GLY A 44 -2.88 14.85 3.54
C GLY A 44 -4.28 14.33 3.18
N ASP A 45 -4.72 14.62 1.96
CA ASP A 45 -6.14 14.47 1.62
C ASP A 45 -6.52 13.01 1.33
N ASN A 46 -5.59 12.23 0.78
CA ASN A 46 -5.79 10.80 0.47
C ASN A 46 -5.26 9.86 1.56
N VAL A 47 -5.20 10.34 2.82
CA VAL A 47 -4.58 9.64 3.96
C VAL A 47 -5.16 8.24 4.23
N GLN A 48 -6.44 8.01 3.94
CA GLN A 48 -7.07 6.72 4.24
C GLN A 48 -6.39 5.57 3.49
N LEU A 49 -5.93 5.79 2.26
CA LEU A 49 -5.15 4.80 1.50
C LEU A 49 -3.85 4.44 2.24
N GLY A 50 -3.14 5.43 2.78
CA GLY A 50 -1.94 5.21 3.58
C GLY A 50 -2.23 4.50 4.91
N THR A 51 -3.29 4.89 5.61
CA THR A 51 -3.73 4.23 6.85
C THR A 51 -4.07 2.76 6.61
N ASN A 52 -4.76 2.44 5.51
CA ASN A 52 -5.11 1.06 5.16
C ASN A 52 -3.86 0.19 5.05
N MET A 53 -2.83 0.67 4.35
CA MET A 53 -1.53 0.01 4.16
C MET A 53 -0.71 -0.06 5.45
N GLU A 54 -0.57 1.06 6.17
CA GLU A 54 0.19 1.16 7.42
C GLU A 54 -0.31 0.15 8.46
N ASN A 55 -1.62 0.01 8.61
CA ASN A 55 -2.22 -0.95 9.51
C ASN A 55 -1.91 -2.40 9.10
N GLY A 56 -1.90 -2.71 7.80
CA GLY A 56 -1.51 -4.04 7.31
C GLY A 56 -0.06 -4.37 7.65
N ILE A 57 0.84 -3.38 7.51
CA ILE A 57 2.26 -3.48 7.86
C ILE A 57 2.43 -3.70 9.35
N LYS A 58 1.76 -2.89 10.19
CA LYS A 58 1.82 -3.02 11.64
C LYS A 58 1.32 -4.38 12.11
N LEU A 59 0.22 -4.87 11.55
CA LEU A 59 -0.30 -6.20 11.89
C LEU A 59 0.72 -7.31 11.60
N ALA A 60 1.39 -7.26 10.45
CA ALA A 60 2.44 -8.23 10.12
C ALA A 60 3.61 -8.17 11.11
N ILE A 61 4.08 -6.96 11.42
CA ILE A 61 5.18 -6.73 12.37
C ILE A 61 4.80 -7.21 13.78
N ASP A 62 3.61 -6.85 14.27
CA ASP A 62 3.12 -7.23 15.59
C ASP A 62 2.98 -8.75 15.71
N GLN A 63 2.47 -9.41 14.67
CA GLN A 63 2.35 -10.87 14.62
C GLN A 63 3.72 -11.55 14.58
N ALA A 64 4.68 -11.04 13.80
CA ALA A 64 6.04 -11.57 13.74
C ALA A 64 6.78 -11.42 15.08
N ASN A 65 6.70 -10.25 15.71
CA ASN A 65 7.32 -10.00 17.01
C ASN A 65 6.66 -10.85 18.13
N ALA A 66 5.36 -11.13 18.03
CA ALA A 66 4.64 -11.94 19.01
C ALA A 66 4.82 -13.47 18.81
N SER A 67 5.22 -13.93 17.63
CA SER A 67 5.29 -15.37 17.34
C SER A 67 6.42 -16.07 18.07
N GLY A 68 7.53 -15.36 18.32
CA GLY A 68 8.76 -15.94 18.86
C GLY A 68 9.52 -16.83 17.87
N ASP A 69 9.17 -16.77 16.58
CA ASP A 69 9.84 -17.54 15.52
C ASP A 69 11.16 -16.90 15.08
N TYR A 70 11.37 -15.62 15.40
CA TYR A 70 12.53 -14.83 15.01
C TYR A 70 13.42 -14.51 16.23
N ASP A 71 14.73 -14.46 16.01
CA ASP A 71 15.74 -14.07 17.01
C ASP A 71 16.05 -12.57 17.03
N PHE A 72 15.25 -11.78 16.30
CA PHE A 72 15.28 -10.33 16.21
C PHE A 72 13.88 -9.75 16.43
N GLU A 73 13.81 -8.45 16.73
CA GLU A 73 12.56 -7.70 16.79
C GLU A 73 12.51 -6.69 15.64
N ILE A 74 11.34 -6.53 15.01
CA ILE A 74 11.13 -5.51 13.99
C ILE A 74 10.53 -4.26 14.63
N GLU A 75 11.20 -3.13 14.47
CA GLU A 75 10.69 -1.81 14.81
C GLU A 75 10.12 -1.12 13.55
N TYR A 76 8.84 -0.75 13.62
CA TYR A 76 8.17 0.02 12.58
C TYR A 76 8.57 1.50 12.60
N PHE A 77 8.95 2.05 11.44
CA PHE A 77 9.28 3.47 11.29
C PHE A 77 8.40 4.21 10.27
N PRO A 78 7.54 5.17 10.68
CA PRO A 78 6.70 5.93 9.75
C PRO A 78 7.44 7.10 9.07
N THR A 79 7.33 7.20 7.74
CA THR A 79 7.75 8.37 6.96
C THR A 79 6.61 8.94 6.12
N ASP A 80 6.09 10.08 6.56
CA ASP A 80 4.97 10.77 5.91
C ASP A 80 5.45 11.64 4.74
N ASP A 81 5.03 11.30 3.53
CA ASP A 81 5.21 12.13 2.33
C ASP A 81 3.92 12.84 1.89
N GLN A 82 2.81 12.66 2.62
CA GLN A 82 1.49 13.25 2.33
C GLN A 82 0.93 12.90 0.95
N GLY A 83 1.50 11.91 0.27
CA GLY A 83 1.20 11.59 -1.12
C GLY A 83 1.76 12.61 -2.12
N GLN A 84 2.75 13.43 -1.72
CA GLN A 84 3.28 14.55 -2.50
C GLN A 84 4.75 14.35 -2.88
N PRO A 85 5.11 14.46 -4.18
CA PRO A 85 6.50 14.34 -4.64
C PRO A 85 7.45 15.31 -3.93
N ASP A 86 7.02 16.54 -3.64
CA ASP A 86 7.84 17.58 -3.02
C ASP A 86 8.21 17.30 -1.55
N LYS A 87 7.58 16.30 -0.90
CA LYS A 87 7.91 15.82 0.45
C LYS A 87 8.71 14.53 0.45
N ALA A 88 8.68 13.78 -0.66
CA ALA A 88 9.19 12.41 -0.74
C ALA A 88 10.69 12.30 -0.44
N THR A 89 11.53 13.21 -0.98
CA THR A 89 12.98 13.20 -0.71
C THR A 89 13.29 13.36 0.79
N ALA A 90 12.58 14.27 1.48
CA ALA A 90 12.80 14.50 2.90
C ALA A 90 12.29 13.32 3.76
N ALA A 91 11.17 12.71 3.37
CA ALA A 91 10.66 11.49 3.98
C ALA A 91 11.66 10.33 3.83
N ALA A 92 12.24 10.17 2.64
CA ALA A 92 13.25 9.14 2.36
C ALA A 92 14.54 9.35 3.17
N GLN A 93 15.05 10.58 3.21
CA GLN A 93 16.25 10.89 4.00
C GLN A 93 16.02 10.60 5.49
N LYS A 94 14.82 10.88 6.01
CA LYS A 94 14.49 10.56 7.42
C LYS A 94 14.53 9.05 7.70
N ALA A 95 14.04 8.22 6.77
CA ALA A 95 14.15 6.76 6.90
C ALA A 95 15.62 6.31 6.90
N ILE A 96 16.43 6.84 5.97
CA ILE A 96 17.86 6.53 5.88
C ILE A 96 18.60 6.94 7.16
N ASP A 97 18.37 8.15 7.66
CA ASP A 97 19.03 8.69 8.85
C ASP A 97 18.70 7.87 10.12
N GLU A 98 17.54 7.22 10.14
CA GLU A 98 17.09 6.36 11.24
C GLU A 98 17.62 4.92 11.16
N GLY A 99 18.35 4.61 10.09
CA GLY A 99 19.03 3.33 9.92
C GLY A 99 18.11 2.18 9.55
N VAL A 100 17.02 2.44 8.82
CA VAL A 100 16.16 1.36 8.31
C VAL A 100 16.90 0.53 7.26
N ILE A 101 16.65 -0.78 7.23
CA ILE A 101 17.28 -1.67 6.23
C ILE A 101 16.36 -1.99 5.05
N ALA A 102 15.08 -1.63 5.15
CA ALA A 102 14.09 -1.77 4.08
C ALA A 102 12.98 -0.73 4.23
N VAL A 103 12.33 -0.44 3.11
CA VAL A 103 11.19 0.47 3.03
C VAL A 103 10.05 -0.26 2.33
N ILE A 104 8.87 -0.24 2.94
CA ILE A 104 7.61 -0.57 2.29
C ILE A 104 7.06 0.72 1.70
N GLY A 105 6.74 0.71 0.41
CA GLY A 105 6.49 1.92 -0.36
C GLY A 105 7.75 2.42 -1.10
N PRO A 106 7.77 3.68 -1.55
CA PRO A 106 6.73 4.69 -1.36
C PRO A 106 5.39 4.29 -1.98
N ALA A 107 4.31 4.74 -1.33
CA ALA A 107 2.97 4.26 -1.65
C ALA A 107 2.40 4.81 -2.97
N PHE A 108 2.62 6.09 -3.29
CA PHE A 108 2.07 6.72 -4.50
C PHE A 108 3.14 6.90 -5.57
N SER A 109 2.74 6.83 -6.84
CA SER A 109 3.68 6.83 -7.98
C SER A 109 4.59 8.05 -8.07
N GLY A 110 4.08 9.26 -7.78
CA GLY A 110 4.88 10.48 -7.80
C GLY A 110 5.95 10.52 -6.69
N PRO A 111 5.55 10.33 -5.41
CA PRO A 111 6.51 10.13 -4.33
C PRO A 111 7.50 8.99 -4.55
N ALA A 112 7.04 7.86 -5.11
CA ALA A 112 7.89 6.73 -5.46
C ALA A 112 8.99 7.13 -6.45
N ASP A 113 8.63 7.84 -7.52
CA ASP A 113 9.60 8.32 -8.50
C ASP A 113 10.68 9.21 -7.88
N THR A 114 10.27 10.07 -6.95
CA THR A 114 11.15 11.04 -6.31
C THR A 114 12.06 10.41 -5.25
N ALA A 115 11.57 9.42 -4.50
CA ALA A 115 12.31 8.78 -3.41
C ALA A 115 13.07 7.52 -3.85
N ALA A 116 12.69 6.86 -4.95
CA ALA A 116 13.37 5.65 -5.42
C ALA A 116 14.84 5.89 -5.75
N GLU A 117 15.19 7.05 -6.34
CA GLU A 117 16.60 7.41 -6.59
C GLU A 117 17.39 7.53 -5.28
N VAL A 118 16.80 8.17 -4.26
CA VAL A 118 17.43 8.36 -2.94
C VAL A 118 17.69 7.01 -2.24
N TYR A 119 16.71 6.10 -2.28
CA TYR A 119 16.90 4.76 -1.72
C TYR A 119 17.87 3.91 -2.52
N ALA A 120 17.89 4.06 -3.85
CA ALA A 120 18.85 3.37 -4.71
C ALA A 120 20.30 3.82 -4.44
N GLU A 121 20.53 5.12 -4.25
CA GLU A 121 21.84 5.65 -3.86
C GLU A 121 22.28 5.15 -2.46
N ALA A 122 21.33 4.97 -1.55
CA ALA A 122 21.58 4.41 -0.22
C ALA A 122 21.68 2.87 -0.19
N GLY A 123 21.38 2.18 -1.31
CA GLY A 123 21.33 0.73 -1.38
C GLY A 123 20.21 0.09 -0.54
N ILE A 124 19.16 0.83 -0.21
CA ILE A 124 18.04 0.35 0.61
C ILE A 124 16.92 -0.19 -0.31
N PRO A 125 16.49 -1.45 -0.16
CA PRO A 125 15.36 -1.97 -0.90
C PRO A 125 14.07 -1.22 -0.53
N ALA A 126 13.39 -0.71 -1.56
CA ALA A 126 12.08 -0.07 -1.46
C ALA A 126 11.05 -0.93 -2.21
N VAL A 127 10.18 -1.62 -1.47
CA VAL A 127 9.17 -2.53 -2.03
C VAL A 127 7.81 -1.86 -1.97
N SER A 128 7.33 -1.34 -3.10
CA SER A 128 6.02 -0.69 -3.17
C SER A 128 4.90 -1.69 -3.37
N SER A 129 3.92 -1.68 -2.47
CA SER A 129 2.69 -2.48 -2.56
C SER A 129 1.55 -1.76 -3.30
N SER A 130 1.80 -0.57 -3.88
CA SER A 130 0.71 0.28 -4.40
C SER A 130 1.09 1.30 -5.49
N ALA A 131 2.37 1.60 -5.73
CA ALA A 131 2.75 2.57 -6.75
C ALA A 131 2.74 1.92 -8.14
N THR A 132 1.70 2.12 -8.93
CA THR A 132 1.41 1.36 -10.16
C THR A 132 1.97 1.95 -11.46
N ARG A 133 2.55 3.17 -11.46
CA ARG A 133 2.99 3.82 -12.72
C ARG A 133 4.09 3.03 -13.45
N PRO A 134 3.89 2.57 -14.70
CA PRO A 134 4.72 1.50 -15.27
C PRO A 134 6.21 1.80 -15.39
N ASP A 135 6.57 3.08 -15.59
CA ASP A 135 7.95 3.48 -15.83
C ASP A 135 8.87 3.37 -14.61
N LEU A 136 8.32 3.31 -13.38
CA LEU A 136 9.09 3.28 -12.12
C LEU A 136 10.15 2.16 -12.08
N THR A 137 9.82 0.96 -12.57
CA THR A 137 10.74 -0.20 -12.61
C THR A 137 11.73 -0.13 -13.79
N THR A 138 11.51 0.77 -14.75
CA THR A 138 12.33 0.90 -15.96
C THR A 138 13.33 2.07 -15.93
N LYS A 139 13.33 2.86 -14.87
CA LYS A 139 14.22 4.03 -14.69
C LYS A 139 15.62 3.69 -14.18
N GLY A 140 15.89 2.42 -13.88
CA GLY A 140 17.19 1.97 -13.39
C GLY A 140 17.36 2.11 -11.87
N TYR A 141 16.26 2.25 -11.13
CA TYR A 141 16.26 2.22 -9.66
C TYR A 141 16.45 0.78 -9.18
N GLU A 142 17.69 0.32 -9.09
CA GLU A 142 18.02 -1.08 -8.77
C GLU A 142 17.48 -1.56 -7.42
N SER A 143 17.19 -0.66 -6.47
CA SER A 143 16.62 -1.05 -5.18
C SER A 143 15.08 -0.99 -5.13
N PHE A 144 14.42 -0.54 -6.19
CA PHE A 144 12.96 -0.42 -6.24
C PHE A 144 12.32 -1.70 -6.78
N LEU A 145 11.39 -2.27 -6.01
CA LEU A 145 10.59 -3.43 -6.40
C LEU A 145 9.10 -3.06 -6.31
N ARG A 146 8.31 -3.43 -7.33
CA ARG A 146 6.85 -3.32 -7.29
C ARG A 146 6.25 -4.68 -6.95
N ALA A 147 5.37 -4.73 -5.96
CA ALA A 147 4.69 -5.92 -5.48
C ALA A 147 3.20 -6.01 -5.90
N VAL A 148 2.79 -5.25 -6.91
CA VAL A 148 1.43 -5.26 -7.47
C VAL A 148 1.48 -5.18 -9.01
N PRO A 149 0.46 -5.68 -9.72
CA PRO A 149 0.29 -5.36 -11.13
C PRO A 149 0.33 -3.84 -11.37
N ASN A 150 0.86 -3.42 -12.52
CA ASN A 150 1.05 -2.01 -12.85
C ASN A 150 -0.07 -1.45 -13.74
N ASP A 151 -0.07 -0.14 -13.99
CA ASP A 151 -1.13 0.52 -14.75
C ASP A 151 -1.22 0.02 -16.20
N SER A 152 -0.16 -0.60 -16.76
CA SER A 152 -0.24 -1.21 -18.10
C SER A 152 -1.29 -2.31 -18.14
N ALA A 153 -1.33 -3.15 -17.10
CA ALA A 153 -2.35 -4.18 -16.98
C ALA A 153 -3.72 -3.57 -16.66
N GLN A 154 -3.76 -2.57 -15.79
CA GLN A 154 -5.00 -1.92 -15.36
C GLN A 154 -5.69 -1.17 -16.51
N GLY A 155 -4.96 -0.32 -17.23
CA GLY A 155 -5.48 0.41 -18.39
C GLY A 155 -5.88 -0.51 -19.54
N ALA A 156 -5.15 -1.62 -19.76
CA ALA A 156 -5.56 -2.65 -20.73
C ALA A 156 -6.88 -3.33 -20.33
N GLY A 157 -7.04 -3.67 -19.04
CA GLY A 157 -8.29 -4.20 -18.51
C GLY A 157 -9.45 -3.21 -18.65
N MET A 158 -9.23 -1.93 -18.33
CA MET A 158 -10.22 -0.87 -18.53
C MET A 158 -10.65 -0.79 -20.00
N ALA A 159 -9.69 -0.72 -20.93
CA ALA A 159 -9.98 -0.61 -22.35
C ALA A 159 -10.76 -1.81 -22.89
N LYS A 160 -10.34 -3.02 -22.49
CA LYS A 160 -11.03 -4.27 -22.86
C LYS A 160 -12.47 -4.29 -22.34
N TYR A 161 -12.72 -3.83 -21.12
CA TYR A 161 -14.07 -3.75 -20.58
C TYR A 161 -14.95 -2.78 -21.36
N PHE A 162 -14.43 -1.59 -21.69
CA PHE A 162 -15.19 -0.63 -22.50
C PHE A 162 -15.50 -1.17 -23.91
N ASP A 163 -14.54 -1.82 -24.55
CA ASP A 163 -14.69 -2.45 -25.87
C ASP A 163 -15.72 -3.58 -25.87
N GLN A 164 -15.60 -4.53 -24.93
CA GLN A 164 -16.30 -5.81 -25.03
C GLN A 164 -17.58 -5.89 -24.19
N ALA A 165 -17.60 -5.27 -23.00
CA ALA A 165 -18.75 -5.35 -22.10
C ALA A 165 -19.72 -4.17 -22.24
N THR A 166 -19.26 -3.03 -22.79
CA THR A 166 -20.11 -1.84 -22.94
C THR A 166 -20.34 -1.41 -24.39
N ASP A 167 -19.63 -2.01 -25.36
CA ASP A 167 -19.63 -1.60 -26.77
C ASP A 167 -19.39 -0.08 -26.96
N ALA A 168 -18.53 0.52 -26.12
CA ALA A 168 -18.31 1.97 -26.13
C ALA A 168 -17.55 2.39 -27.40
N GLU A 169 -18.09 3.35 -28.14
CA GLU A 169 -17.42 3.92 -29.31
C GLU A 169 -16.56 5.13 -28.93
N LYS A 170 -16.92 5.83 -27.84
CA LYS A 170 -16.21 7.02 -27.36
C LYS A 170 -16.09 7.07 -25.85
N VAL A 171 -14.88 7.32 -25.35
CA VAL A 171 -14.58 7.45 -23.92
C VAL A 171 -13.85 8.78 -23.65
N VAL A 172 -14.29 9.51 -22.61
CA VAL A 172 -13.51 10.62 -22.07
C VAL A 172 -12.56 10.09 -21.00
N VAL A 173 -11.30 10.49 -21.03
CA VAL A 173 -10.32 10.12 -20.00
C VAL A 173 -9.83 11.39 -19.30
N VAL A 174 -10.18 11.52 -18.03
CA VAL A 174 -9.88 12.67 -17.17
C VAL A 174 -8.79 12.29 -16.17
N ASP A 175 -7.66 12.99 -16.15
CA ASP A 175 -6.65 12.84 -15.09
C ASP A 175 -6.69 13.98 -14.07
N ASP A 176 -6.21 13.72 -12.86
CA ASP A 176 -6.14 14.70 -11.77
C ASP A 176 -4.83 15.54 -11.75
N LYS A 177 -4.01 15.41 -12.80
CA LYS A 177 -2.64 15.95 -12.93
C LYS A 177 -1.60 15.42 -11.94
N THR A 178 -1.92 14.41 -11.14
CA THR A 178 -0.86 13.70 -10.41
C THR A 178 -0.05 12.82 -11.35
N ASP A 179 1.16 12.49 -10.94
CA ASP A 179 2.01 11.54 -11.66
C ASP A 179 1.32 10.19 -11.91
N TYR A 180 0.53 9.71 -10.95
CA TYR A 180 -0.29 8.51 -11.08
C TYR A 180 -1.44 8.72 -12.07
N GLY A 181 -2.28 9.74 -11.85
CA GLY A 181 -3.45 10.00 -12.69
C GLY A 181 -3.09 10.21 -14.15
N VAL A 182 -2.02 10.98 -14.43
CA VAL A 182 -1.51 11.17 -15.79
C VAL A 182 -1.00 9.84 -16.36
N GLY A 183 -0.21 9.08 -15.60
CA GLY A 183 0.35 7.81 -16.05
C GLY A 183 -0.72 6.77 -16.42
N LEU A 184 -1.71 6.56 -15.54
CA LEU A 184 -2.82 5.66 -15.82
C LEU A 184 -3.67 6.14 -17.00
N ALA A 185 -3.92 7.44 -17.09
CA ALA A 185 -4.71 8.00 -18.19
C ALA A 185 -4.01 7.89 -19.56
N ASP A 186 -2.69 8.04 -19.60
CA ASP A 186 -1.89 7.86 -20.82
C ASP A 186 -1.91 6.39 -21.29
N VAL A 187 -1.85 5.44 -20.35
CA VAL A 187 -2.03 4.03 -20.67
C VAL A 187 -3.46 3.77 -21.16
N ALA A 188 -4.47 4.25 -20.45
CA ALA A 188 -5.87 4.04 -20.83
C ALA A 188 -6.16 4.59 -22.23
N GLU A 189 -5.68 5.79 -22.57
CA GLU A 189 -5.79 6.37 -23.91
C GLU A 189 -5.17 5.47 -24.97
N LYS A 190 -3.95 4.98 -24.72
CA LYS A 190 -3.23 4.09 -25.63
C LYS A 190 -4.01 2.81 -25.88
N GLU A 191 -4.49 2.15 -24.84
CA GLU A 191 -5.17 0.86 -24.94
C GLU A 191 -6.58 1.01 -25.55
N LEU A 192 -7.34 2.05 -25.18
CA LEU A 192 -8.64 2.38 -25.79
C LEU A 192 -8.49 2.67 -27.30
N THR A 193 -7.49 3.47 -27.67
CA THR A 193 -7.22 3.76 -29.09
C THR A 193 -6.83 2.51 -29.85
N ALA A 194 -6.05 1.61 -29.24
CA ALA A 194 -5.68 0.33 -29.84
C ALA A 194 -6.87 -0.61 -30.02
N ALA A 195 -7.89 -0.54 -29.15
CA ALA A 195 -9.17 -1.22 -29.29
C ALA A 195 -10.10 -0.57 -30.35
N GLY A 196 -9.76 0.64 -30.84
CA GLY A 196 -10.55 1.35 -31.85
C GLY A 196 -11.59 2.32 -31.29
N ILE A 197 -11.53 2.62 -29.98
CA ILE A 197 -12.41 3.55 -29.28
C ILE A 197 -11.89 4.99 -29.44
N GLU A 198 -12.77 5.94 -29.74
CA GLU A 198 -12.43 7.37 -29.78
C GLU A 198 -12.16 7.87 -28.35
N VAL A 199 -10.98 8.47 -28.12
CA VAL A 199 -10.62 9.02 -26.82
C VAL A 199 -10.61 10.54 -26.84
N VAL A 200 -11.22 11.16 -25.80
CA VAL A 200 -11.04 12.58 -25.51
C VAL A 200 -10.33 12.74 -24.18
N ARG A 201 -9.09 13.25 -24.21
CA ARG A 201 -8.33 13.56 -23.00
C ARG A 201 -8.73 14.90 -22.39
N GLN A 202 -8.85 14.91 -21.07
CA GLN A 202 -8.98 16.13 -20.26
C GLN A 202 -8.16 15.98 -18.98
N SER A 203 -7.82 17.09 -18.35
CA SER A 203 -7.10 17.07 -17.07
C SER A 203 -7.69 18.13 -16.15
N VAL A 204 -7.92 17.76 -14.90
CA VAL A 204 -8.50 18.63 -13.87
C VAL A 204 -7.62 18.53 -12.62
N PRO A 205 -6.87 19.58 -12.25
CA PRO A 205 -5.95 19.49 -11.12
C PRO A 205 -6.67 19.07 -9.83
N GLN A 206 -5.98 18.31 -8.99
CA GLN A 206 -6.37 18.12 -7.59
C GLN A 206 -6.71 19.44 -6.90
N LYS A 207 -7.63 19.38 -5.94
CA LYS A 207 -8.13 20.53 -5.16
C LYS A 207 -8.75 21.61 -6.02
N THR A 208 -9.32 21.25 -7.17
CA THR A 208 -10.08 22.21 -7.98
C THR A 208 -11.27 22.72 -7.17
N PRO A 209 -11.41 24.04 -6.95
CA PRO A 209 -12.47 24.57 -6.09
C PRO A 209 -13.89 24.29 -6.58
N ASP A 210 -14.07 24.11 -7.89
CA ASP A 210 -15.35 23.79 -8.52
C ASP A 210 -15.14 22.94 -9.79
N TYR A 211 -15.60 21.70 -9.74
CA TYR A 211 -15.51 20.72 -10.82
C TYR A 211 -16.59 20.89 -11.91
N SER A 212 -17.54 21.83 -11.76
CA SER A 212 -18.70 21.97 -12.67
C SER A 212 -18.32 22.20 -14.13
N ALA A 213 -17.25 22.96 -14.39
CA ALA A 213 -16.80 23.24 -15.75
C ALA A 213 -16.25 21.98 -16.44
N ALA A 214 -15.45 21.19 -15.71
CA ALA A 214 -14.91 19.93 -16.19
C ALA A 214 -16.03 18.90 -16.45
N ALA A 215 -16.96 18.74 -15.49
CA ALA A 215 -18.11 17.86 -15.64
C ALA A 215 -18.97 18.20 -16.88
N ARG A 216 -19.29 19.48 -17.10
CA ARG A 216 -20.04 19.91 -18.30
C ARG A 216 -19.24 19.69 -19.59
N SER A 217 -17.92 19.85 -19.54
CA SER A 217 -17.03 19.54 -20.67
C SER A 217 -17.09 18.07 -21.04
N VAL A 218 -17.06 17.17 -20.05
CA VAL A 218 -17.23 15.71 -20.23
C VAL A 218 -18.59 15.39 -20.86
N VAL A 219 -19.69 15.86 -20.27
CA VAL A 219 -21.05 15.63 -20.81
C VAL A 219 -21.20 16.18 -22.23
N GLY A 220 -20.59 17.34 -22.52
CA GLY A 220 -20.59 17.94 -23.85
C GLY A 220 -19.91 17.08 -24.93
N GLN A 221 -19.04 16.15 -24.55
CA GLN A 221 -18.42 15.20 -25.49
C GLN A 221 -19.38 14.12 -25.97
N LYS A 222 -20.49 13.89 -25.26
CA LYS A 222 -21.46 12.82 -25.54
C LYS A 222 -20.79 11.46 -25.70
N ALA A 223 -19.88 11.16 -24.78
CA ALA A 223 -19.17 9.88 -24.74
C ALA A 223 -20.02 8.80 -24.08
N ASP A 224 -19.79 7.56 -24.48
CA ASP A 224 -20.44 6.36 -23.92
C ASP A 224 -19.81 5.98 -22.56
N GLY A 225 -18.58 6.43 -22.32
CA GLY A 225 -17.84 6.13 -21.10
C GLY A 225 -16.97 7.28 -20.60
N LEU A 226 -16.60 7.19 -19.34
CA LEU A 226 -15.65 8.06 -18.67
C LEU A 226 -14.69 7.22 -17.83
N ILE A 227 -13.40 7.49 -17.97
CA ILE A 227 -12.36 7.10 -17.01
C ILE A 227 -11.93 8.33 -16.24
N TYR A 228 -12.00 8.28 -14.90
CA TYR A 228 -11.31 9.22 -14.02
C TYR A 228 -10.05 8.56 -13.47
N ALA A 229 -8.88 9.11 -13.76
CA ALA A 229 -7.59 8.64 -13.28
C ALA A 229 -7.04 9.61 -12.22
N GLY A 230 -7.11 9.21 -10.97
CA GLY A 230 -6.77 10.05 -9.82
C GLY A 230 -7.21 9.39 -8.53
N TYR A 231 -7.36 10.21 -7.49
CA TYR A 231 -7.65 9.73 -6.13
C TYR A 231 -9.04 10.12 -5.61
N TYR A 232 -9.51 9.41 -4.59
CA TYR A 232 -10.88 9.52 -4.07
C TYR A 232 -11.28 10.93 -3.64
N GLU A 233 -10.36 11.73 -3.08
CA GLU A 233 -10.68 13.06 -2.54
C GLU A 233 -11.18 14.00 -3.63
N ASP A 234 -10.60 13.93 -4.83
CA ASP A 234 -10.96 14.76 -5.96
C ASP A 234 -11.98 14.07 -6.89
N ALA A 235 -11.96 12.73 -6.95
CA ALA A 235 -12.97 11.94 -7.66
C ALA A 235 -14.37 12.17 -7.10
N GLY A 236 -14.52 12.26 -5.78
CA GLY A 236 -15.81 12.43 -5.10
C GLY A 236 -16.59 13.67 -5.55
N PRO A 237 -16.08 14.90 -5.33
CA PRO A 237 -16.75 16.12 -5.77
C PRO A 237 -16.86 16.20 -7.31
N PHE A 238 -15.91 15.63 -8.05
CA PHE A 238 -16.04 15.54 -9.51
C PHE A 238 -17.23 14.66 -9.94
N ALA A 239 -17.41 13.49 -9.32
CA ALA A 239 -18.53 12.59 -9.58
C ALA A 239 -19.88 13.26 -9.28
N THR A 240 -19.97 14.00 -8.17
CA THR A 240 -21.16 14.81 -7.86
C THR A 240 -21.47 15.81 -8.98
N LYS A 241 -20.46 16.55 -9.47
CA LYS A 241 -20.66 17.51 -10.56
C LYS A 241 -20.97 16.85 -11.90
N LEU A 242 -20.42 15.67 -12.14
CA LEU A 242 -20.69 14.86 -13.32
C LEU A 242 -22.14 14.39 -13.36
N ALA A 243 -22.66 13.87 -12.24
CA ALA A 243 -24.05 13.46 -12.09
C ALA A 243 -25.01 14.67 -12.21
N GLU A 244 -24.70 15.80 -11.55
CA GLU A 244 -25.47 17.06 -11.69
C GLU A 244 -25.52 17.56 -13.14
N ALA A 245 -24.45 17.33 -13.91
CA ALA A 245 -24.37 17.69 -15.33
C ALA A 245 -25.13 16.71 -16.25
N GLY A 246 -25.58 15.56 -15.73
CA GLY A 246 -26.38 14.59 -16.46
C GLY A 246 -25.56 13.64 -17.34
N PHE A 247 -24.38 13.21 -16.89
CA PHE A 247 -23.66 12.11 -17.56
C PHE A 247 -24.40 10.79 -17.33
N GLU A 248 -24.67 10.05 -18.41
CA GLU A 248 -25.39 8.76 -18.37
C GLU A 248 -24.52 7.58 -18.83
N GLY A 249 -23.28 7.82 -19.25
CA GLY A 249 -22.36 6.79 -19.71
C GLY A 249 -21.73 5.99 -18.57
N THR A 250 -21.05 4.91 -18.92
CA THR A 250 -20.34 4.06 -17.94
C THR A 250 -19.21 4.84 -17.29
N THR A 251 -19.21 4.93 -15.96
CA THR A 251 -18.15 5.56 -15.18
C THR A 251 -17.19 4.52 -14.62
N MET A 252 -15.90 4.77 -14.81
CA MET A 252 -14.82 3.92 -14.29
C MET A 252 -13.71 4.78 -13.66
N SER A 253 -13.05 4.25 -12.65
CA SER A 253 -11.83 4.84 -12.07
C SER A 253 -10.83 3.75 -11.67
N GLY A 254 -9.61 4.16 -11.38
CA GLY A 254 -8.55 3.29 -10.88
C GLY A 254 -8.59 3.08 -9.36
N ASP A 255 -7.55 2.45 -8.87
CA ASP A 255 -7.35 2.01 -7.49
C ASP A 255 -7.21 3.19 -6.51
N GLY A 256 -6.73 4.35 -6.97
CA GLY A 256 -6.68 5.58 -6.17
C GLY A 256 -8.07 6.07 -5.71
N THR A 257 -9.14 5.68 -6.41
CA THR A 257 -10.53 6.01 -6.07
C THR A 257 -11.21 4.88 -5.30
N ASN A 258 -10.60 3.70 -5.20
CA ASN A 258 -11.16 2.53 -4.53
C ASN A 258 -11.11 2.64 -3.00
N ASP A 259 -11.82 3.62 -2.44
CA ASP A 259 -11.89 3.85 -1.00
C ASP A 259 -13.29 4.36 -0.61
N MET A 260 -13.75 4.03 0.59
CA MET A 260 -15.03 4.52 1.11
C MET A 260 -15.08 6.05 1.23
N GLY A 261 -13.95 6.75 1.24
CA GLY A 261 -13.85 8.20 1.08
C GLY A 261 -14.54 8.69 -0.19
N PHE A 262 -14.36 8.00 -1.33
CA PHE A 262 -15.03 8.34 -2.59
C PHE A 262 -16.55 8.30 -2.43
N VAL A 263 -17.07 7.18 -1.89
CA VAL A 263 -18.50 6.97 -1.68
C VAL A 263 -19.07 8.04 -0.73
N LYS A 264 -18.37 8.37 0.35
CA LYS A 264 -18.80 9.40 1.32
C LYS A 264 -18.85 10.79 0.69
N LEU A 265 -17.90 11.13 -0.17
CA LEU A 265 -17.79 12.46 -0.79
C LEU A 265 -18.78 12.64 -1.95
N ALA A 266 -19.02 11.60 -2.73
CA ALA A 266 -19.92 11.63 -3.89
C ALA A 266 -21.39 11.32 -3.53
N GLY A 267 -21.64 10.59 -2.43
CA GLY A 267 -22.99 10.13 -2.07
C GLY A 267 -23.61 9.31 -3.19
N ASP A 268 -24.89 9.58 -3.50
CA ASP A 268 -25.64 8.91 -4.57
C ASP A 268 -24.92 8.96 -5.93
N ALA A 269 -24.09 9.99 -6.19
CA ALA A 269 -23.37 10.13 -7.46
C ALA A 269 -22.27 9.08 -7.67
N ALA A 270 -21.87 8.37 -6.61
CA ALA A 270 -20.94 7.26 -6.71
C ALA A 270 -21.61 5.97 -7.21
N ASN A 271 -22.92 5.82 -7.08
CA ASN A 271 -23.60 4.57 -7.38
C ASN A 271 -23.42 4.17 -8.86
N GLY A 272 -22.99 2.93 -9.10
CA GLY A 272 -22.67 2.38 -10.42
C GLY A 272 -21.27 2.67 -10.94
N TRP A 273 -20.44 3.44 -10.20
CA TRP A 273 -19.03 3.61 -10.55
C TRP A 273 -18.28 2.30 -10.41
N LYS A 274 -17.53 1.96 -11.47
CA LYS A 274 -16.62 0.82 -11.49
C LYS A 274 -15.22 1.27 -11.07
N LEU A 275 -14.59 0.51 -10.20
CA LEU A 275 -13.30 0.85 -9.58
C LEU A 275 -12.35 -0.32 -9.84
N THR A 276 -11.36 -0.13 -10.69
CA THR A 276 -10.38 -1.19 -10.98
C THR A 276 -9.28 -1.17 -9.93
N CYS A 277 -8.81 -2.34 -9.51
CA CYS A 277 -7.70 -2.44 -8.57
C CYS A 277 -6.79 -3.63 -8.91
N PRO A 278 -5.47 -3.48 -8.79
CA PRO A 278 -4.55 -4.62 -8.75
C PRO A 278 -4.59 -5.35 -7.39
N CYS A 279 -5.47 -4.92 -6.48
CA CYS A 279 -5.71 -5.51 -5.16
C CYS A 279 -6.92 -6.46 -5.16
N THR A 280 -6.79 -7.58 -4.45
CA THR A 280 -7.92 -8.48 -4.21
C THR A 280 -8.71 -8.04 -2.98
N ASP A 281 -9.97 -8.46 -2.88
CA ASP A 281 -10.76 -8.23 -1.67
C ASP A 281 -10.40 -9.34 -0.66
N PRO A 282 -9.76 -9.00 0.47
CA PRO A 282 -9.35 -10.01 1.44
C PRO A 282 -10.53 -10.69 2.14
N THR A 283 -11.76 -10.23 1.97
CA THR A 283 -12.95 -10.87 2.55
C THR A 283 -13.54 -11.98 1.69
N GLN A 284 -13.12 -12.09 0.42
CA GLN A 284 -13.70 -13.02 -0.55
C GLN A 284 -13.07 -14.41 -0.52
N GLU A 285 -11.79 -14.49 -0.15
CA GLU A 285 -11.05 -15.75 -0.10
C GLU A 285 -10.94 -16.26 1.34
N ASP A 286 -11.15 -17.56 1.54
CA ASP A 286 -10.97 -18.20 2.86
C ASP A 286 -9.54 -18.00 3.40
N ALA A 287 -8.56 -17.91 2.49
CA ALA A 287 -7.15 -17.70 2.82
C ALA A 287 -6.86 -16.33 3.45
N THR A 288 -7.65 -15.30 3.15
CA THR A 288 -7.44 -13.93 3.62
C THR A 288 -8.43 -13.51 4.72
N LYS A 289 -9.43 -14.35 5.02
CA LYS A 289 -10.44 -14.06 6.04
C LYS A 289 -9.86 -13.89 7.45
N ALA A 290 -8.90 -14.73 7.82
CA ALA A 290 -8.22 -14.60 9.11
C ALA A 290 -7.50 -13.26 9.23
N PHE A 291 -6.82 -12.82 8.17
CA PHE A 291 -6.22 -11.49 8.11
C PHE A 291 -7.26 -10.38 8.27
N ALA A 292 -8.41 -10.47 7.60
CA ALA A 292 -9.47 -9.46 7.72
C ALA A 292 -10.05 -9.38 9.15
N ASP A 293 -10.24 -10.52 9.81
CA ASP A 293 -10.70 -10.60 11.19
C ASP A 293 -9.67 -10.02 12.17
N ASP A 294 -8.38 -10.36 12.01
CA ASP A 294 -7.30 -9.84 12.85
C ASP A 294 -7.11 -8.33 12.66
N TYR A 295 -7.14 -7.85 11.41
CA TYR A 295 -7.07 -6.43 11.07
C TYR A 295 -8.23 -5.66 11.71
N GLN A 296 -9.45 -6.19 11.62
CA GLN A 296 -10.64 -5.61 12.22
C GLN A 296 -10.57 -5.59 13.75
N ALA A 297 -10.00 -6.63 14.36
CA ALA A 297 -9.84 -6.72 15.81
C ALA A 297 -8.81 -5.70 16.34
N GLU A 298 -7.69 -5.52 15.64
CA GLU A 298 -6.62 -4.63 16.06
C GLU A 298 -6.97 -3.15 15.83
N PHE A 299 -7.46 -2.81 14.63
CA PHE A 299 -7.63 -1.41 14.23
C PHE A 299 -9.07 -0.90 14.29
N ASN A 300 -10.03 -1.75 14.66
CA ASN A 300 -11.46 -1.41 14.67
C ASN A 300 -11.97 -0.89 13.31
N GLN A 301 -11.36 -1.33 12.22
CA GLN A 301 -11.68 -0.96 10.85
C GLN A 301 -11.54 -2.20 9.96
N ALA A 302 -12.40 -2.37 8.96
CA ALA A 302 -12.18 -3.40 7.94
C ALA A 302 -10.93 -3.06 7.10
N PRO A 303 -10.23 -4.08 6.55
CA PRO A 303 -9.15 -3.84 5.60
C PRO A 303 -9.68 -3.10 4.37
N GLY A 304 -8.88 -2.15 3.88
CA GLY A 304 -9.18 -1.39 2.67
C GLY A 304 -8.20 -1.70 1.54
N THR A 305 -8.19 -0.84 0.54
CA THR A 305 -7.29 -0.95 -0.61
C THR A 305 -5.83 -1.06 -0.16
N TYR A 306 -5.16 -2.09 -0.67
CA TYR A 306 -3.78 -2.48 -0.38
C TYR A 306 -3.45 -2.94 1.05
N SER A 307 -4.42 -3.04 1.96
CA SER A 307 -4.14 -3.54 3.33
C SER A 307 -3.50 -4.93 3.33
N ALA A 308 -4.04 -5.86 2.55
CA ALA A 308 -3.56 -7.24 2.49
C ALA A 308 -2.24 -7.36 1.71
N GLU A 309 -2.08 -6.61 0.61
CA GLU A 309 -0.82 -6.53 -0.13
C GLU A 309 0.32 -5.95 0.71
N SER A 310 0.08 -4.91 1.50
CA SER A 310 1.11 -4.35 2.39
C SER A 310 1.45 -5.27 3.56
N TYR A 311 0.48 -6.02 4.09
CA TYR A 311 0.73 -7.10 5.04
C TYR A 311 1.63 -8.17 4.44
N ASP A 312 1.33 -8.64 3.23
CA ASP A 312 2.14 -9.65 2.54
C ASP A 312 3.57 -9.15 2.28
N VAL A 313 3.74 -7.91 1.83
CA VAL A 313 5.06 -7.32 1.60
C VAL A 313 5.85 -7.22 2.90
N ALA A 314 5.22 -6.82 4.02
CA ALA A 314 5.87 -6.81 5.32
C ALA A 314 6.31 -8.22 5.72
N GLN A 315 5.43 -9.22 5.64
CA GLN A 315 5.75 -10.62 5.96
C GLN A 315 6.87 -11.17 5.06
N MET A 316 6.88 -10.83 3.78
CA MET A 316 7.93 -11.20 2.84
C MET A 316 9.28 -10.63 3.26
N ILE A 317 9.34 -9.33 3.58
CA ILE A 317 10.57 -8.66 4.02
C ILE A 317 11.07 -9.29 5.33
N ILE A 318 10.20 -9.52 6.31
CA ILE A 318 10.55 -10.14 7.59
C ILE A 318 11.10 -11.56 7.39
N ALA A 319 10.46 -12.35 6.53
CA ALA A 319 10.93 -13.68 6.18
C ALA A 319 12.31 -13.64 5.49
N GLN A 320 12.53 -12.69 4.57
CA GLN A 320 13.83 -12.55 3.91
C GLN A 320 14.93 -12.08 4.86
N ILE A 321 14.63 -11.19 5.81
CA ILE A 321 15.56 -10.79 6.88
C ILE A 321 16.06 -12.02 7.66
N ALA A 322 15.16 -12.94 8.01
CA ALA A 322 15.55 -14.17 8.69
C ALA A 322 16.48 -15.05 7.82
N GLU A 323 16.19 -15.20 6.53
CA GLU A 323 17.01 -15.95 5.58
C GLU A 323 18.38 -15.30 5.33
N THR A 324 18.49 -13.97 5.45
CA THR A 324 19.73 -13.21 5.23
C THR A 324 20.56 -12.97 6.50
N GLY A 325 20.25 -13.69 7.58
CA GLY A 325 21.05 -13.70 8.81
C GLY A 325 20.40 -13.05 10.02
N GLY A 326 19.09 -12.78 9.97
CA GLY A 326 18.32 -12.24 11.08
C GLY A 326 18.88 -10.90 11.55
N ALA A 327 19.24 -10.83 12.84
CA ALA A 327 19.90 -9.68 13.47
C ALA A 327 21.13 -9.11 12.71
N GLU A 328 21.83 -9.96 11.95
CA GLU A 328 23.05 -9.59 11.20
C GLU A 328 22.75 -9.28 9.70
N SER A 329 21.47 -9.21 9.33
CA SER A 329 21.05 -8.81 7.99
C SER A 329 21.30 -7.31 7.77
N ASP A 330 21.52 -6.95 6.52
CA ASP A 330 21.69 -5.58 6.06
C ASP A 330 20.92 -5.34 4.75
N SER A 331 20.85 -4.08 4.32
CA SER A 331 20.11 -3.69 3.12
C SER A 331 20.61 -4.36 1.84
N GLU A 332 21.92 -4.60 1.73
CA GLU A 332 22.54 -5.19 0.53
C GLU A 332 22.13 -6.66 0.38
N LYS A 333 22.30 -7.46 1.45
CA LYS A 333 21.88 -8.87 1.46
C LYS A 333 20.37 -8.99 1.25
N LEU A 334 19.59 -8.13 1.91
CA LEU A 334 18.15 -8.13 1.80
C LEU A 334 17.67 -7.80 0.39
N LEU A 335 18.28 -6.81 -0.27
CA LEU A 335 17.97 -6.48 -1.66
C LEU A 335 18.28 -7.64 -2.61
N GLU A 336 19.44 -8.28 -2.48
CA GLU A 336 19.78 -9.45 -3.30
C GLU A 336 18.77 -10.59 -3.12
N SER A 337 18.42 -10.89 -1.86
CA SER A 337 17.43 -11.89 -1.49
C SER A 337 16.04 -11.57 -2.06
N LEU A 338 15.54 -10.34 -1.88
CA LEU A 338 14.24 -9.90 -2.38
C LEU A 338 14.14 -9.99 -3.91
N ARG A 339 15.19 -9.64 -4.66
CA ARG A 339 15.16 -9.74 -6.14
C ARG A 339 15.08 -11.18 -6.64
N GLY A 340 15.61 -12.14 -5.88
CA GLY A 340 15.57 -13.56 -6.21
C GLY A 340 14.38 -14.32 -5.61
N VAL A 341 13.53 -13.67 -4.82
CA VAL A 341 12.52 -14.37 -4.01
C VAL A 341 11.35 -14.88 -4.86
N GLU A 342 10.85 -16.06 -4.47
CA GLU A 342 9.49 -16.51 -4.75
C GLU A 342 8.79 -16.71 -3.40
N TYR A 343 7.96 -15.75 -3.02
CA TYR A 343 7.30 -15.72 -1.72
C TYR A 343 5.79 -15.91 -1.87
N LYS A 344 5.24 -16.94 -1.22
CA LYS A 344 3.79 -17.18 -1.22
C LYS A 344 3.14 -16.38 -0.08
N GLY A 345 2.54 -15.24 -0.40
CA GLY A 345 1.71 -14.47 0.52
C GLY A 345 0.25 -14.94 0.55
N LEU A 346 -0.58 -14.21 1.30
CA LEU A 346 -2.02 -14.42 1.41
C LEU A 346 -2.74 -14.06 0.11
N THR A 347 -2.37 -12.93 -0.50
CA THR A 347 -3.03 -12.40 -1.69
C THR A 347 -2.47 -13.00 -2.97
N LYS A 348 -1.15 -13.16 -3.06
CA LYS A 348 -0.43 -13.50 -4.29
C LYS A 348 0.89 -14.22 -3.99
N THR A 349 1.47 -14.85 -5.02
CA THR A 349 2.87 -15.27 -4.99
C THR A 349 3.75 -14.14 -5.55
N PHE A 350 4.57 -13.55 -4.69
CA PHE A 350 5.47 -12.44 -4.99
C PHE A 350 6.76 -12.96 -5.63
N SER A 351 7.06 -12.44 -6.82
CA SER A 351 8.33 -12.65 -7.51
C SER A 351 8.53 -11.52 -8.52
N PHE A 352 9.80 -11.14 -8.71
CA PHE A 352 10.16 -9.98 -9.52
C PHE A 352 10.91 -10.41 -10.78
N ASP A 353 10.81 -9.60 -11.83
CA ASP A 353 11.69 -9.71 -13.00
C ASP A 353 13.04 -9.01 -12.76
N ASP A 354 13.89 -8.96 -13.78
CA ASP A 354 15.21 -8.34 -13.69
C ASP A 354 15.16 -6.82 -13.42
N LYS A 355 14.01 -6.18 -13.60
CA LYS A 355 13.76 -4.76 -13.37
C LYS A 355 13.06 -4.47 -12.05
N GLY A 356 12.76 -5.49 -11.26
CA GLY A 356 11.98 -5.34 -10.03
C GLY A 356 10.47 -5.26 -10.26
N GLU A 357 9.98 -5.59 -11.46
CA GLU A 357 8.56 -5.57 -11.78
C GLU A 357 7.86 -6.86 -11.35
N PHE A 358 6.63 -6.73 -10.87
CA PHE A 358 5.84 -7.88 -10.46
C PHE A 358 5.38 -8.69 -11.69
N LYS A 359 5.50 -10.02 -11.62
CA LYS A 359 5.15 -10.89 -12.75
C LYS A 359 3.65 -11.12 -12.95
N ASN A 360 2.83 -10.94 -11.92
CA ASN A 360 1.37 -11.10 -12.04
C ASN A 360 0.76 -9.81 -12.62
N GLN A 361 -0.21 -9.97 -13.52
CA GLN A 361 -0.89 -8.87 -14.21
C GLN A 361 -2.40 -8.81 -13.92
N THR A 362 -2.89 -9.57 -12.94
CA THR A 362 -4.33 -9.70 -12.67
C THR A 362 -4.90 -8.42 -12.10
N ILE A 363 -5.96 -7.91 -12.72
CA ILE A 363 -6.69 -6.72 -12.26
C ILE A 363 -8.12 -7.13 -11.93
N TYR A 364 -8.63 -6.59 -10.84
CA TYR A 364 -9.99 -6.82 -10.37
C TYR A 364 -10.85 -5.58 -10.55
N MET A 365 -12.16 -5.80 -10.65
CA MET A 365 -13.16 -4.75 -10.65
C MET A 365 -13.98 -4.81 -9.37
N TYR A 366 -14.22 -3.63 -8.83
CA TYR A 366 -15.20 -3.36 -7.79
C TYR A 366 -16.27 -2.44 -8.36
N GLU A 367 -17.43 -2.42 -7.73
CA GLU A 367 -18.51 -1.51 -8.11
C GLU A 367 -19.15 -0.91 -6.86
N VAL A 368 -19.47 0.39 -6.94
CA VAL A 368 -20.23 1.05 -5.89
C VAL A 368 -21.71 0.73 -6.06
N GLN A 369 -22.29 0.04 -5.08
CA GLN A 369 -23.73 -0.25 -5.01
C GLN A 369 -24.23 -0.01 -3.59
N ASP A 370 -25.37 0.66 -3.44
CA ASP A 370 -26.02 0.90 -2.14
C ASP A 370 -25.05 1.48 -1.08
N GLU A 371 -24.30 2.52 -1.45
CA GLU A 371 -23.29 3.17 -0.62
C GLU A 371 -22.16 2.24 -0.12
N LYS A 372 -21.87 1.16 -0.84
CA LYS A 372 -20.79 0.22 -0.55
C LYS A 372 -19.96 -0.05 -1.78
N ILE A 373 -18.68 -0.30 -1.59
CA ILE A 373 -17.81 -0.85 -2.62
C ILE A 373 -17.89 -2.38 -2.50
N GLY A 374 -18.35 -3.04 -3.56
CA GLY A 374 -18.41 -4.50 -3.64
C GLY A 374 -17.44 -5.05 -4.67
N TYR A 375 -16.73 -6.13 -4.32
CA TYR A 375 -15.93 -6.89 -5.28
C TYR A 375 -16.83 -7.54 -6.34
N VAL A 376 -16.48 -7.34 -7.62
CA VAL A 376 -17.21 -7.90 -8.76
C VAL A 376 -16.49 -9.13 -9.33
N GLY A 377 -15.18 -9.04 -9.57
CA GLY A 377 -14.43 -10.13 -10.17
C GLY A 377 -13.18 -9.68 -10.91
N ASN A 378 -12.57 -10.60 -11.64
CA ASN A 378 -11.46 -10.32 -12.55
C ASN A 378 -11.96 -9.52 -13.76
N ILE A 379 -11.33 -8.38 -14.08
CA ILE A 379 -11.77 -7.51 -15.18
C ILE A 379 -11.72 -8.19 -16.55
N ASP A 380 -10.75 -9.09 -16.76
CA ASP A 380 -10.62 -9.80 -18.03
C ASP A 380 -11.74 -10.81 -18.27
N GLU A 381 -12.24 -11.40 -17.20
CA GLU A 381 -13.38 -12.32 -17.23
C GLU A 381 -14.68 -11.54 -17.44
N LEU A 382 -14.86 -10.45 -16.69
CA LEU A 382 -16.02 -9.57 -16.81
C LEU A 382 -16.15 -8.90 -18.19
N ALA A 383 -15.02 -8.65 -18.87
CA ALA A 383 -15.03 -8.13 -20.23
C ALA A 383 -15.50 -9.17 -21.27
N ALA A 384 -15.42 -10.47 -20.96
CA ALA A 384 -15.74 -11.54 -21.90
C ALA A 384 -17.19 -12.05 -21.80
N GLU A 385 -17.97 -11.57 -20.83
CA GLU A 385 -19.40 -11.88 -20.63
C GLU A 385 -20.29 -11.01 -21.51
#